data_AF-A0A7K5FXU1-F1
#
_entry.id   AF-A0A7K5FXU1-F1
#
_cell.length_a   1.000
_cell.length_b   1.000
_cell.length_c   1.000
_cell.angle_alpha   90.00
_cell.angle_beta   90.00
_cell.angle_gamma   90.00
#
_symmetry.space_group_name_H-M   'P 1'
#
loop_
_entity.id
_entity.type
_entity.pdbx_description
1 polymer ?
#
loop_
_entity_poly.entity_id
_entity_poly.type
_entity_poly.pdbx_seq_one_letter_code
_entity_poly.pdbx_strand_id
1 'polypeptide(L)'
;SLLYLQEPSNKRVRPLARVTSLANLISPVRNGAVRRFGQTIQSFALRSESKSPGCAQKSCSRSAAPTPPKRRNSVLWSEMLDVNMKESLSTKEIKRQEAIYEMSRGEQDLIEDLKLARKAYHDPMLKLSIMSEEELTHIFGDLDSYIPLHEDLLASLGEATKPDGTVEQIGPILVKWLPRLHAYKGYCSNQLAAKALLDQKKQDRRVQDFLQRCLESPFSRKLDLWSFLDIPRSRLVKYPLLLKEILRHTPKDHPDIQILEEAISIIQGVLSDINLKKGESECQYYIDKLEYLDEKQKDPRIEGSKALLCHGELKNKNGHKLYVFLFQDILVLTRPVTRNERQAYQVYRQPIPVQELLLEDLQDGDVKMGGSFRGAFGNSDKAKNIFRVRFQDPCPGQSHTLQANDVFHKQQWVNCIRTAIAPFQRTAATAELKELPELSEELEENNPSVPNIRAQKRQSGISEMELDESTSECGSILDSEEGKGGKAQRSSTGHRTTREKQLSGKRKETLV
;
A
#
# COMPACT_ATOMS: atom_id res chain seq x y z
N SER A 1 74.46 -29.22 35.43
CA SER A 1 75.00 -28.97 34.08
C SER A 1 73.86 -28.99 33.07
N LEU A 2 73.89 -28.12 32.05
CA LEU A 2 73.06 -28.14 30.82
C LEU A 2 71.52 -28.13 31.05
N LEU A 3 70.86 -26.97 30.90
CA LEU A 3 70.25 -26.43 29.66
C LEU A 3 68.93 -27.13 29.25
N TYR A 4 67.82 -26.39 29.24
CA TYR A 4 67.24 -25.87 27.98
C TYR A 4 66.19 -24.75 28.19
N LEU A 5 66.32 -23.72 27.35
CA LEU A 5 65.47 -22.56 27.00
C LEU A 5 64.24 -22.09 27.81
N GLN A 6 64.08 -20.76 27.79
CA GLN A 6 62.98 -19.94 28.28
C GLN A 6 62.39 -19.13 27.11
N GLU A 7 61.06 -18.99 26.99
CA GLU A 7 60.41 -17.96 26.16
C GLU A 7 59.20 -17.33 26.88
N PRO A 8 58.78 -16.09 26.51
CA PRO A 8 57.95 -15.25 27.38
C PRO A 8 56.54 -14.94 26.86
N SER A 9 55.77 -14.23 27.70
CA SER A 9 54.38 -13.80 27.44
C SER A 9 54.21 -12.94 26.19
N ASN A 10 53.17 -13.23 25.39
CA ASN A 10 52.47 -12.23 24.55
C ASN A 10 51.10 -12.74 24.06
N LYS A 11 50.05 -12.60 24.86
CA LYS A 11 48.65 -12.81 24.42
C LYS A 11 47.90 -11.48 24.34
N ARG A 12 47.76 -10.95 23.12
CA ARG A 12 47.02 -9.72 22.83
C ARG A 12 45.58 -9.82 23.33
N VAL A 13 45.14 -8.82 24.10
CA VAL A 13 43.72 -8.57 24.37
C VAL A 13 43.01 -8.35 23.03
N ARG A 14 41.91 -9.06 22.80
CA ARG A 14 41.03 -8.81 21.64
C ARG A 14 40.06 -7.68 22.02
N PRO A 15 39.98 -6.57 21.27
CA PRO A 15 38.95 -5.56 21.51
C PRO A 15 37.56 -6.14 21.25
N LEU A 16 36.54 -5.59 21.93
CA LEU A 16 35.14 -5.97 21.74
C LEU A 16 34.74 -5.92 20.27
N ALA A 17 33.97 -6.92 19.83
CA ALA A 17 33.37 -6.91 18.50
C ALA A 17 32.42 -5.71 18.37
N ARG A 18 32.64 -4.86 17.36
CA ARG A 18 31.75 -3.73 17.05
C ARG A 18 30.33 -4.23 16.85
N VAL A 19 29.40 -3.78 17.67
CA VAL A 19 27.96 -3.99 17.46
C VAL A 19 27.57 -3.24 16.18
N THR A 20 27.14 -3.98 15.17
CA THR A 20 26.66 -3.39 13.91
C THR A 20 25.26 -2.82 14.12
N SER A 21 25.13 -1.49 14.11
CA SER A 21 23.82 -0.82 14.04
C SER A 21 23.00 -1.36 12.86
N LEU A 22 21.69 -1.50 13.08
CA LEU A 22 20.71 -1.93 12.07
C LEU A 22 20.70 -1.01 10.83
N ALA A 23 21.21 0.22 10.95
CA ALA A 23 21.44 1.15 9.84
C ALA A 23 22.29 0.57 8.68
N ASN A 24 23.09 -0.48 8.93
CA ASN A 24 23.86 -1.17 7.88
C ASN A 24 23.18 -2.44 7.33
N LEU A 25 22.09 -2.92 7.95
CA LEU A 25 21.35 -4.12 7.49
C LEU A 25 20.30 -3.79 6.42
N ILE A 26 19.96 -2.51 6.23
CA ILE A 26 19.12 -2.04 5.12
C ILE A 26 19.82 -0.85 4.45
N SER A 27 20.54 -1.10 3.35
CA SER A 27 20.91 -0.05 2.39
C SER A 27 19.66 0.75 1.99
N PRO A 28 19.76 2.08 1.77
CA PRO A 28 18.62 2.84 1.24
C PRO A 28 18.08 2.15 -0.01
N VAL A 29 16.79 1.81 0.00
CA VAL A 29 16.22 0.79 -0.88
C VAL A 29 16.38 1.20 -2.34
N ARG A 30 17.38 0.63 -3.01
CA ARG A 30 17.66 0.82 -4.43
C ARG A 30 16.66 0.01 -5.26
N ASN A 31 15.39 0.44 -5.20
CA ASN A 31 14.22 -0.16 -5.85
C ASN A 31 14.17 -1.69 -5.74
N GLY A 32 13.71 -2.19 -4.59
CA GLY A 32 13.19 -3.57 -4.49
C GLY A 32 12.19 -3.80 -5.62
N ALA A 33 12.47 -4.78 -6.49
CA ALA A 33 12.12 -4.66 -7.90
C ALA A 33 10.65 -4.96 -8.22
N VAL A 34 9.77 -3.97 -7.99
CA VAL A 34 8.47 -3.89 -8.68
C VAL A 34 8.74 -3.63 -10.16
N ARG A 35 8.90 -4.71 -10.93
CA ARG A 35 9.29 -4.69 -12.35
C ARG A 35 8.18 -4.15 -13.25
N ARG A 36 8.02 -2.83 -13.30
CA ARG A 36 7.28 -2.14 -14.37
C ARG A 36 8.08 -2.22 -15.68
N PHE A 37 8.00 -3.36 -16.37
CA PHE A 37 8.52 -3.53 -17.73
C PHE A 37 7.72 -2.67 -18.71
N GLY A 38 8.35 -1.65 -19.33
CA GLY A 38 7.59 -0.71 -20.15
C GLY A 38 8.37 0.37 -20.91
N GLN A 39 9.63 0.13 -21.32
CA GLN A 39 10.32 1.03 -22.27
C GLN A 39 10.93 0.25 -23.44
N THR A 40 10.83 0.84 -24.63
CA THR A 40 11.10 0.20 -25.92
C THR A 40 12.55 0.37 -26.34
N ILE A 41 13.18 -0.70 -26.85
CA ILE A 41 14.51 -0.61 -27.46
C ILE A 41 14.41 0.08 -28.82
N GLN A 42 15.20 1.13 -29.01
CA GLN A 42 15.64 1.59 -30.33
C GLN A 42 17.15 1.39 -30.45
N SER A 43 17.55 0.37 -31.20
CA SER A 43 18.77 0.42 -32.02
C SER A 43 18.43 1.13 -33.34
N PHE A 44 19.33 1.58 -34.19
CA PHE A 44 20.71 1.14 -34.47
C PHE A 44 21.51 2.24 -35.18
N ALA A 45 22.83 2.25 -34.98
CA ALA A 45 23.81 2.82 -35.90
C ALA A 45 25.17 2.11 -35.70
N LEU A 46 25.95 1.94 -36.78
CA LEU A 46 27.22 1.20 -36.80
C LEU A 46 28.27 1.96 -37.61
N ARG A 47 29.55 1.53 -37.53
CA ARG A 47 30.78 2.13 -38.12
C ARG A 47 31.36 3.28 -37.29
N SER A 48 32.68 3.45 -37.16
CA SER A 48 33.85 2.59 -37.49
C SER A 48 35.04 3.00 -36.61
N GLU A 49 36.03 2.13 -36.42
CA GLU A 49 37.33 2.55 -35.88
C GLU A 49 38.12 3.39 -36.90
N SER A 50 38.93 4.33 -36.38
CA SER A 50 40.05 5.02 -37.04
C SER A 50 40.89 5.73 -35.96
N LYS A 51 42.20 5.94 -36.20
CA LYS A 51 43.16 6.38 -35.16
C LYS A 51 43.68 7.83 -35.35
N SER A 52 43.88 8.50 -34.20
CA SER A 52 44.82 9.62 -34.01
C SER A 52 44.44 10.98 -34.70
N PRO A 53 45.20 12.07 -34.51
CA PRO A 53 44.95 12.97 -33.38
C PRO A 53 44.86 14.47 -33.75
N GLY A 54 44.25 15.29 -32.88
CA GLY A 54 44.24 16.75 -33.05
C GLY A 54 43.94 17.50 -31.76
N CYS A 55 44.75 18.52 -31.43
CA CYS A 55 44.56 19.37 -30.25
C CYS A 55 43.85 20.68 -30.65
N ALA A 56 42.80 21.04 -29.92
CA ALA A 56 42.25 22.40 -29.92
C ALA A 56 41.69 22.71 -28.52
N GLN A 57 42.38 23.57 -27.77
CA GLN A 57 41.90 23.94 -26.43
C GLN A 57 40.67 24.85 -26.52
N LYS A 58 39.66 24.56 -25.68
CA LYS A 58 38.69 25.55 -25.22
C LYS A 58 38.66 25.53 -23.69
N SER A 59 38.42 26.68 -23.09
CA SER A 59 38.60 26.91 -21.66
C SER A 59 37.69 26.00 -20.83
N CYS A 60 38.31 25.22 -19.93
CA CYS A 60 37.58 24.44 -18.94
C CYS A 60 36.98 25.38 -17.89
N SER A 61 35.70 25.72 -18.04
CA SER A 61 34.91 26.28 -16.95
C SER A 61 34.94 25.28 -15.79
N ARG A 62 35.52 25.67 -14.65
CA ARG A 62 35.62 24.79 -13.47
C ARG A 62 34.23 24.40 -12.98
N SER A 63 33.75 23.22 -13.39
CA SER A 63 32.63 22.56 -12.73
C SER A 63 32.95 22.47 -11.24
N ALA A 64 32.13 23.13 -10.41
CA ALA A 64 32.32 23.07 -8.96
C ALA A 64 32.27 21.60 -8.52
N ALA A 65 33.26 21.18 -7.72
CA ALA A 65 33.29 19.80 -7.22
C ALA A 65 31.97 19.51 -6.48
N PRO A 66 31.27 18.40 -6.81
CA PRO A 66 29.95 18.14 -6.25
C PRO A 66 30.07 18.05 -4.73
N THR A 67 29.45 19.01 -4.03
CA THR A 67 29.51 19.09 -2.57
C THR A 67 29.06 17.74 -1.99
N PRO A 68 29.86 17.10 -1.12
CA PRO A 68 29.55 15.77 -0.64
C PRO A 68 28.17 15.77 0.04
N PRO A 69 27.29 14.80 -0.25
CA PRO A 69 25.96 14.76 0.34
C PRO A 69 26.09 14.69 1.86
N LYS A 70 25.39 15.59 2.55
CA LYS A 70 25.46 15.73 4.01
C LYS A 70 24.87 14.50 4.69
N ARG A 71 25.70 13.48 4.93
CA ARG A 71 25.32 12.29 5.71
C ARG A 71 24.94 12.74 7.12
N ARG A 72 23.88 12.17 7.70
CA ARG A 72 23.58 12.35 9.12
C ARG A 72 24.64 11.61 9.94
N ASN A 73 25.14 12.25 11.01
CA ASN A 73 26.20 11.68 11.85
C ASN A 73 25.67 10.47 12.63
N SER A 74 26.32 9.32 12.54
CA SER A 74 25.86 8.07 13.19
C SER A 74 26.29 7.98 14.66
N VAL A 75 25.91 8.95 15.48
CA VAL A 75 26.15 8.92 16.94
C VAL A 75 25.29 7.82 17.60
N LEU A 76 25.91 6.96 18.41
CA LEU A 76 25.23 5.96 19.23
C LEU A 76 24.81 6.58 20.57
N TRP A 77 23.71 6.09 21.17
CA TRP A 77 23.32 6.51 22.52
C TRP A 77 24.44 6.26 23.54
N SER A 78 25.12 5.11 23.44
CA SER A 78 26.26 4.79 24.30
C SER A 78 27.55 5.57 23.99
N GLU A 79 27.54 6.51 23.03
CA GLU A 79 28.58 7.53 22.82
C GLU A 79 28.20 8.90 23.42
N MET A 80 26.97 9.05 23.93
CA MET A 80 26.44 10.29 24.54
C MET A 80 26.45 10.27 26.08
N LEU A 81 26.81 9.14 26.70
CA LEU A 81 26.90 8.98 28.15
C LEU A 81 28.34 9.08 28.67
N ASP A 82 28.47 9.55 29.91
CA ASP A 82 29.72 9.52 30.66
C ASP A 82 30.13 8.09 31.05
N VAL A 83 31.44 7.85 31.12
CA VAL A 83 32.06 6.52 31.19
C VAL A 83 31.58 5.75 32.43
N ASN A 84 31.50 6.42 33.58
CA ASN A 84 31.08 5.81 34.85
C ASN A 84 29.63 5.27 34.82
N MET A 85 28.73 5.88 34.02
CA MET A 85 27.35 5.40 33.88
C MET A 85 27.25 4.22 32.90
N LYS A 86 28.21 4.10 31.99
CA LYS A 86 28.27 2.99 31.02
C LYS A 86 28.73 1.68 31.67
N GLU A 87 29.44 1.74 32.80
CA GLU A 87 29.90 0.56 33.55
C GLU A 87 28.84 0.01 34.54
N SER A 88 27.84 0.80 34.92
CA SER A 88 26.79 0.35 35.86
C SER A 88 25.61 -0.36 35.18
N LEU A 89 25.41 -0.18 33.88
CA LEU A 89 24.28 -0.75 33.13
C LEU A 89 24.63 -2.10 32.49
N SER A 90 23.67 -3.03 32.51
CA SER A 90 23.85 -4.32 31.83
C SER A 90 23.89 -4.16 30.31
N THR A 91 24.65 -5.03 29.62
CA THR A 91 24.71 -5.09 28.13
C THR A 91 23.35 -5.34 27.46
N LYS A 92 22.33 -5.78 28.21
CA LYS A 92 20.95 -5.90 27.72
C LYS A 92 20.22 -4.55 27.83
N GLU A 93 20.36 -3.87 28.96
CA GLU A 93 19.73 -2.56 29.19
C GLU A 93 20.33 -1.47 28.28
N ILE A 94 21.65 -1.47 28.06
CA ILE A 94 22.29 -0.57 27.08
C ILE A 94 21.66 -0.73 25.69
N LYS A 95 21.29 -1.95 25.28
CA LYS A 95 20.62 -2.20 23.98
C LYS A 95 19.15 -1.80 23.99
N ARG A 96 18.46 -1.87 25.13
CA ARG A 96 17.10 -1.34 25.27
C ARG A 96 17.10 0.17 25.08
N GLN A 97 18.03 0.87 25.75
CA GLN A 97 18.21 2.32 25.61
C GLN A 97 18.69 2.72 24.20
N GLU A 98 19.61 1.98 23.58
CA GLU A 98 20.00 2.21 22.18
C GLU A 98 18.82 2.05 21.20
N ALA A 99 17.93 1.08 21.41
CA ALA A 99 16.73 0.89 20.59
C ALA A 99 15.67 1.99 20.81
N ILE A 100 15.48 2.42 22.06
CA ILE A 100 14.64 3.59 22.41
C ILE A 100 15.17 4.85 21.73
N TYR A 101 16.48 5.09 21.80
CA TYR A 101 17.13 6.24 21.17
C TYR A 101 17.10 6.17 19.63
N GLU A 102 17.24 4.99 19.02
CA GLU A 102 17.06 4.82 17.57
C GLU A 102 15.64 5.20 17.12
N MET A 103 14.62 4.88 17.94
CA MET A 103 13.25 5.32 17.69
C MET A 103 13.14 6.85 17.78
N SER A 104 13.52 7.46 18.92
CA SER A 104 13.46 8.92 19.15
C SER A 104 14.18 9.70 18.06
N ARG A 105 15.45 9.35 17.81
CA ARG A 105 16.25 9.99 16.76
C ARG A 105 15.65 9.79 15.38
N GLY A 106 15.00 8.66 15.13
CA GLY A 106 14.24 8.41 13.92
C GLY A 106 13.04 9.34 13.70
N GLU A 107 12.47 9.93 14.75
CA GLU A 107 11.47 11.00 14.63
C GLU A 107 12.09 12.37 14.36
N GLN A 108 13.24 12.68 14.96
CA GLN A 108 13.99 13.89 14.63
C GLN A 108 14.35 13.90 13.14
N ASP A 109 14.88 12.79 12.64
CA ASP A 109 15.17 12.51 11.23
C ASP A 109 13.93 12.72 10.33
N LEU A 110 12.75 12.28 10.78
CA LEU A 110 11.47 12.42 10.07
C LEU A 110 10.98 13.88 10.04
N ILE A 111 10.98 14.56 11.19
CA ILE A 111 10.52 15.96 11.33
C ILE A 111 11.40 16.89 10.49
N GLU A 112 12.73 16.69 10.50
CA GLU A 112 13.66 17.37 9.58
C GLU A 112 13.25 17.17 8.12
N ASP A 113 12.99 15.92 7.71
CA ASP A 113 12.73 15.58 6.31
C ASP A 113 11.35 16.03 5.82
N LEU A 114 10.32 16.06 6.69
CA LEU A 114 9.01 16.67 6.40
C LEU A 114 9.14 18.19 6.23
N LYS A 115 9.83 18.86 7.17
CA LYS A 115 10.10 20.32 7.09
C LYS A 115 10.93 20.67 5.86
N LEU A 116 11.85 19.80 5.44
CA LEU A 116 12.63 19.95 4.22
C LEU A 116 11.77 19.74 2.97
N ALA A 117 10.90 18.73 2.94
CA ALA A 117 9.98 18.47 1.83
C ALA A 117 9.08 19.69 1.54
N ARG A 118 8.53 20.34 2.59
CA ARG A 118 7.76 21.58 2.41
C ARG A 118 8.67 22.74 1.97
N LYS A 119 9.70 23.08 2.76
CA LYS A 119 10.50 24.31 2.54
C LYS A 119 11.38 24.31 1.28
N ALA A 120 11.83 23.15 0.81
CA ALA A 120 12.75 23.05 -0.33
C ALA A 120 12.11 22.55 -1.64
N TYR A 121 10.87 22.03 -1.61
CA TYR A 121 10.15 21.60 -2.81
C TYR A 121 8.78 22.28 -2.94
N HIS A 122 7.88 22.15 -1.97
CA HIS A 122 6.53 22.74 -2.03
C HIS A 122 6.59 24.27 -2.16
N ASP A 123 7.18 24.96 -1.18
CA ASP A 123 7.12 26.42 -1.11
C ASP A 123 7.81 27.11 -2.29
N PRO A 124 8.98 26.64 -2.80
CA PRO A 124 9.59 27.21 -3.99
C PRO A 124 8.78 26.93 -5.26
N MET A 125 8.14 25.76 -5.40
CA MET A 125 7.29 25.48 -6.56
C MET A 125 6.01 26.33 -6.58
N LEU A 126 5.44 26.63 -5.41
CA LEU A 126 4.33 27.57 -5.28
C LEU A 126 4.77 29.01 -5.61
N LYS A 127 5.84 29.50 -4.97
CA LYS A 127 6.33 30.89 -5.13
C LYS A 127 6.86 31.21 -6.53
N LEU A 128 7.32 30.21 -7.27
CA LEU A 128 7.79 30.34 -8.65
C LEU A 128 6.71 29.94 -9.68
N SER A 129 5.48 29.65 -9.22
CA SER A 129 4.34 29.18 -10.02
C SER A 129 4.72 28.04 -10.97
N ILE A 130 5.47 27.05 -10.47
CA ILE A 130 5.93 25.86 -11.22
C ILE A 130 4.83 24.81 -11.29
N MET A 131 4.01 24.71 -10.25
CA MET A 131 2.73 23.99 -10.21
C MET A 131 1.70 24.88 -9.52
N SER A 132 0.40 24.60 -9.71
CA SER A 132 -0.66 25.32 -9.00
C SER A 132 -0.73 24.93 -7.51
N GLU A 133 -1.43 25.72 -6.71
CA GLU A 133 -1.71 25.39 -5.31
C GLU A 133 -2.48 24.06 -5.19
N GLU A 134 -3.53 23.87 -6.00
CA GLU A 134 -4.31 22.63 -6.09
C GLU A 134 -3.43 21.41 -6.41
N GLU A 135 -2.52 21.53 -7.39
CA GLU A 135 -1.58 20.47 -7.79
C GLU A 135 -0.59 20.14 -6.67
N LEU A 136 -0.13 21.16 -5.94
CA LEU A 136 0.78 21.00 -4.80
C LEU A 136 0.06 20.39 -3.60
N THR A 137 -1.15 20.82 -3.26
CA THR A 137 -1.99 20.18 -2.23
C THR A 137 -2.28 18.73 -2.60
N HIS A 138 -2.53 18.42 -3.88
CA HIS A 138 -2.77 17.04 -4.32
C HIS A 138 -1.51 16.15 -4.26
N ILE A 139 -0.31 16.68 -4.51
CA ILE A 139 0.95 15.92 -4.45
C ILE A 139 1.48 15.78 -3.02
N PHE A 140 1.47 16.86 -2.24
CA PHE A 140 2.08 16.91 -0.91
C PHE A 140 1.10 16.60 0.22
N GLY A 141 -0.21 16.76 0.03
CA GLY A 141 -1.18 16.74 1.13
C GLY A 141 -0.82 17.74 2.23
N ASP A 142 -1.33 17.53 3.45
CA ASP A 142 -0.95 18.37 4.58
C ASP A 142 0.22 17.79 5.39
N LEU A 143 1.43 17.88 4.85
CA LEU A 143 2.65 17.45 5.54
C LEU A 143 2.85 18.11 6.92
N ASP A 144 2.36 19.33 7.15
CA ASP A 144 2.58 20.03 8.43
C ASP A 144 1.64 19.55 9.53
N SER A 145 0.43 19.07 9.20
CA SER A 145 -0.47 18.43 10.19
C SER A 145 0.19 17.26 10.94
N TYR A 146 1.16 16.59 10.31
CA TYR A 146 1.86 15.45 10.88
C TYR A 146 3.11 15.83 11.69
N ILE A 147 3.61 17.07 11.59
CA ILE A 147 4.82 17.49 12.31
C ILE A 147 4.58 17.55 13.84
N PRO A 148 3.54 18.23 14.35
CA PRO A 148 3.23 18.27 15.78
C PRO A 148 3.00 16.88 16.39
N LEU A 149 2.51 15.92 15.60
CA LEU A 149 2.30 14.55 16.06
C LEU A 149 3.62 13.88 16.49
N HIS A 150 4.70 14.08 15.74
CA HIS A 150 6.01 13.48 16.08
C HIS A 150 6.79 14.33 17.09
N GLU A 151 6.57 15.65 17.10
CA GLU A 151 7.12 16.54 18.14
C GLU A 151 6.53 16.23 19.53
N ASP A 152 5.25 15.86 19.60
CA ASP A 152 4.55 15.38 20.80
C ASP A 152 5.14 14.06 21.35
N LEU A 153 5.52 13.12 20.47
CA LEU A 153 6.23 11.91 20.89
C LEU A 153 7.63 12.25 21.43
N LEU A 154 8.37 13.14 20.76
CA LEU A 154 9.69 13.58 21.22
C LEU A 154 9.62 14.31 22.56
N ALA A 155 8.61 15.15 22.78
CA ALA A 155 8.37 15.79 24.07
C ALA A 155 8.09 14.74 25.16
N SER A 156 7.16 13.82 24.91
CA SER A 156 6.80 12.74 25.85
C SER A 156 7.99 11.84 26.21
N LEU A 157 8.85 11.53 25.23
CA LEU A 157 10.07 10.75 25.45
C LEU A 157 11.17 11.57 26.18
N GLY A 158 11.24 12.87 25.94
CA GLY A 158 12.12 13.79 26.69
C GLY A 158 11.72 13.91 28.15
N GLU A 159 10.43 14.07 28.44
CA GLU A 159 9.88 14.10 29.81
C GLU A 159 10.10 12.77 30.57
N ALA A 160 10.08 11.64 29.86
CA ALA A 160 10.38 10.31 30.41
C ALA A 160 11.89 9.97 30.47
N THR A 161 12.77 10.84 29.96
CA THR A 161 14.22 10.66 30.02
C THR A 161 14.75 11.23 31.34
N LYS A 162 15.37 10.38 32.16
CA LYS A 162 16.00 10.76 33.43
C LYS A 162 17.26 11.60 33.22
N PRO A 163 17.77 12.31 34.26
CA PRO A 163 19.01 13.08 34.17
C PRO A 163 20.26 12.26 33.78
N ASP A 164 20.21 10.93 33.90
CA ASP A 164 21.25 9.99 33.46
C ASP A 164 21.13 9.59 31.97
N GLY A 165 20.15 10.12 31.24
CA GLY A 165 19.89 9.81 29.84
C GLY A 165 19.13 8.51 29.59
N THR A 166 18.67 7.81 30.62
CA THR A 166 17.86 6.59 30.50
C THR A 166 16.35 6.86 30.50
N VAL A 167 15.59 6.07 29.74
CA VAL A 167 14.13 6.02 29.80
C VAL A 167 13.72 4.77 30.56
N GLU A 168 12.98 4.91 31.67
CA GLU A 168 12.55 3.74 32.46
C GLU A 168 11.47 2.94 31.71
N GLN A 169 10.28 3.54 31.54
CA GLN A 169 9.12 2.90 30.90
C GLN A 169 8.73 3.68 29.65
N ILE A 170 8.44 2.98 28.56
CA ILE A 170 8.11 3.57 27.26
C ILE A 170 6.80 3.06 26.65
N GLY A 171 6.33 1.88 27.09
CA GLY A 171 5.07 1.29 26.67
C GLY A 171 3.86 2.23 26.82
N PRO A 172 3.63 2.87 27.99
CA PRO A 172 2.47 3.75 28.19
C PRO A 172 2.42 4.95 27.22
N ILE A 173 3.60 5.49 26.88
CA ILE A 173 3.73 6.59 25.91
C ILE A 173 3.31 6.10 24.53
N LEU A 174 3.81 4.93 24.11
CA LEU A 174 3.51 4.34 22.81
C LEU A 174 2.06 3.89 22.65
N VAL A 175 1.47 3.24 23.66
CA VAL A 175 0.04 2.86 23.66
C VAL A 175 -0.86 4.08 23.49
N LYS A 176 -0.58 5.18 24.22
CA LYS A 176 -1.30 6.45 24.09
C LYS A 176 -1.10 7.13 22.73
N TRP A 177 0.09 7.03 22.14
CA TRP A 177 0.48 7.80 20.96
C TRP A 177 0.17 7.11 19.63
N LEU A 178 0.47 5.82 19.49
CA LEU A 178 0.39 5.07 18.22
C LEU A 178 -0.97 5.13 17.52
N PRO A 179 -2.14 5.14 18.20
CA PRO A 179 -3.45 5.28 17.52
C PRO A 179 -3.57 6.56 16.70
N ARG A 180 -2.89 7.64 17.08
CA ARG A 180 -2.93 8.94 16.39
C ARG A 180 -2.31 8.88 14.99
N LEU A 181 -1.50 7.86 14.68
CA LEU A 181 -0.97 7.60 13.35
C LEU A 181 -2.06 7.30 12.30
N HIS A 182 -3.30 7.03 12.70
CA HIS A 182 -4.46 7.03 11.78
C HIS A 182 -4.61 8.34 10.99
N ALA A 183 -4.04 9.47 11.44
CA ALA A 183 -3.96 10.72 10.67
C ALA A 183 -3.35 10.53 9.26
N TYR A 184 -2.45 9.57 9.09
CA TYR A 184 -1.85 9.24 7.79
C TYR A 184 -2.76 8.44 6.84
N LYS A 185 -3.94 7.99 7.28
CA LYS A 185 -4.85 7.14 6.47
C LYS A 185 -5.22 7.80 5.15
N GLY A 186 -5.52 9.10 5.15
CA GLY A 186 -5.78 9.88 3.93
C GLY A 186 -4.54 10.16 3.08
N TYR A 187 -3.40 10.45 3.70
CA TYR A 187 -2.13 10.67 2.98
C TYR A 187 -1.70 9.43 2.21
N CYS A 188 -1.64 8.28 2.91
CA CYS A 188 -1.22 7.02 2.32
C CYS A 188 -2.20 6.47 1.28
N SER A 189 -3.49 6.83 1.33
CA SER A 189 -4.47 6.45 0.31
C SER A 189 -4.39 7.32 -0.95
N ASN A 190 -4.05 8.61 -0.83
CA ASN A 190 -3.88 9.52 -1.98
C ASN A 190 -2.57 9.30 -2.77
N GLN A 191 -1.59 8.58 -2.20
CA GLN A 191 -0.25 8.38 -2.79
C GLN A 191 -0.25 7.92 -4.26
N LEU A 192 -1.24 7.12 -4.71
CA LEU A 192 -1.33 6.67 -6.10
C LEU A 192 -1.66 7.83 -7.06
N ALA A 193 -2.63 8.67 -6.70
CA ALA A 193 -3.04 9.83 -7.49
C ALA A 193 -1.96 10.92 -7.47
N ALA A 194 -1.41 11.21 -6.28
CA ALA A 194 -0.24 12.08 -6.11
C ALA A 194 0.95 11.65 -6.98
N LYS A 195 1.24 10.34 -7.06
CA LYS A 195 2.29 9.80 -7.94
C LYS A 195 1.96 10.01 -9.41
N ALA A 196 0.72 9.74 -9.82
CA ALA A 196 0.29 9.89 -11.20
C ALA A 196 0.37 11.34 -11.68
N LEU A 197 -0.06 12.31 -10.85
CA LEU A 197 0.07 13.74 -11.15
C LEU A 197 1.54 14.16 -11.20
N LEU A 198 2.39 13.70 -10.27
CA LEU A 198 3.83 13.99 -10.30
C LEU A 198 4.54 13.39 -11.53
N ASP A 199 4.19 12.17 -11.95
CA ASP A 199 4.76 11.55 -13.15
C ASP A 199 4.19 12.15 -14.47
N GLN A 200 2.98 12.72 -14.46
CA GLN A 200 2.51 13.61 -15.53
C GLN A 200 3.33 14.91 -15.55
N LYS A 201 3.44 15.59 -14.40
CA LYS A 201 4.10 16.90 -14.28
C LYS A 201 5.60 16.89 -14.57
N LYS A 202 6.28 15.74 -14.43
CA LYS A 202 7.67 15.55 -14.93
C LYS A 202 7.83 15.74 -16.44
N GLN A 203 6.76 15.80 -17.23
CA GLN A 203 6.79 16.14 -18.65
C GLN A 203 6.89 17.66 -18.88
N ASP A 204 6.54 18.50 -17.90
CA ASP A 204 6.83 19.94 -17.95
C ASP A 204 8.32 20.19 -17.65
N ARG A 205 8.98 20.83 -18.61
CA ARG A 205 10.39 21.22 -18.52
C ARG A 205 10.70 22.09 -17.30
N ARG A 206 9.77 22.92 -16.83
CA ARG A 206 9.93 23.76 -15.62
C ARG A 206 9.99 22.92 -14.35
N VAL A 207 9.13 21.92 -14.26
CA VAL A 207 9.12 20.94 -13.15
C VAL A 207 10.38 20.08 -13.21
N GLN A 208 10.75 19.59 -14.39
CA GLN A 208 11.96 18.77 -14.59
C GLN A 208 13.24 19.52 -14.18
N ASP A 209 13.43 20.75 -14.66
CA ASP A 209 14.58 21.61 -14.33
C ASP A 209 14.65 21.93 -12.83
N PHE A 210 13.52 22.26 -12.20
CA PHE A 210 13.45 22.47 -10.75
C PHE A 210 13.88 21.22 -9.96
N LEU A 211 13.31 20.06 -10.27
CA LEU A 211 13.63 18.80 -9.59
C LEU A 211 15.10 18.40 -9.79
N GLN A 212 15.68 18.68 -10.97
CA GLN A 212 17.09 18.46 -11.26
C GLN A 212 18.00 19.36 -10.38
N ARG A 213 17.67 20.65 -10.22
CA ARG A 213 18.41 21.58 -9.33
C ARG A 213 18.33 21.13 -7.86
N CYS A 214 17.20 20.59 -7.40
CA CYS A 214 17.08 19.98 -6.07
C CYS A 214 17.99 18.75 -5.92
N LEU A 215 18.02 17.86 -6.92
CA LEU A 215 18.91 16.70 -6.95
C LEU A 215 20.40 17.09 -6.97
N GLU A 216 20.76 18.18 -7.64
CA GLU A 216 22.12 18.72 -7.65
C GLU A 216 22.53 19.32 -6.30
N SER A 217 21.59 19.99 -5.63
CA SER A 217 21.79 20.63 -4.33
C SER A 217 22.11 19.65 -3.18
N PRO A 218 22.88 20.05 -2.14
CA PRO A 218 23.31 19.11 -1.10
C PRO A 218 22.20 18.59 -0.17
N PHE A 219 21.13 19.39 0.01
CA PHE A 219 20.03 19.08 0.95
C PHE A 219 19.24 17.82 0.56
N SER A 220 19.13 17.52 -0.74
CA SER A 220 18.40 16.35 -1.22
C SER A 220 19.06 15.03 -0.81
N ARG A 221 20.36 15.05 -0.45
CA ARG A 221 21.19 13.85 -0.22
C ARG A 221 21.20 12.89 -1.43
N LYS A 222 20.91 13.43 -2.64
CA LYS A 222 20.69 12.69 -3.90
C LYS A 222 19.43 11.79 -3.91
N LEU A 223 18.45 12.08 -3.05
CA LEU A 223 17.09 11.54 -3.09
C LEU A 223 16.19 12.43 -3.98
N ASP A 224 15.27 11.83 -4.73
CA ASP A 224 14.29 12.57 -5.52
C ASP A 224 13.07 13.01 -4.68
N LEU A 225 12.20 13.87 -5.23
CA LEU A 225 10.99 14.30 -4.52
C LEU A 225 10.09 13.12 -4.13
N TRP A 226 9.99 12.07 -4.95
CA TRP A 226 9.19 10.90 -4.57
C TRP A 226 9.75 10.19 -3.34
N SER A 227 11.07 10.09 -3.23
CA SER A 227 11.75 9.53 -2.06
C SER A 227 11.41 10.28 -0.77
N PHE A 228 11.14 11.59 -0.82
CA PHE A 228 10.66 12.39 0.33
C PHE A 228 9.17 12.17 0.60
N LEU A 229 8.33 12.11 -0.44
CA LEU A 229 6.88 11.85 -0.31
C LEU A 229 6.57 10.42 0.20
N ASP A 230 7.47 9.46 0.01
CA ASP A 230 7.35 8.09 0.53
C ASP A 230 7.75 7.96 2.01
N ILE A 231 8.41 8.98 2.62
CA ILE A 231 8.94 8.91 3.99
C ILE A 231 7.87 8.54 5.03
N PRO A 232 6.66 9.14 5.06
CA PRO A 232 5.62 8.76 6.03
C PRO A 232 5.27 7.27 6.00
N ARG A 233 5.03 6.73 4.80
CA ARG A 233 4.75 5.30 4.59
C ARG A 233 5.94 4.44 5.01
N SER A 234 7.16 4.92 4.74
CA SER A 234 8.43 4.26 5.09
C SER A 234 8.75 4.30 6.59
N ARG A 235 8.30 5.31 7.36
CA ARG A 235 8.36 5.33 8.83
C ARG A 235 7.30 4.41 9.45
N LEU A 236 6.06 4.52 8.99
CA LEU A 236 4.92 3.77 9.53
C LEU A 236 5.21 2.26 9.63
N VAL A 237 5.77 1.66 8.58
CA VAL A 237 6.10 0.22 8.56
C VAL A 237 7.30 -0.19 9.42
N LYS A 238 8.05 0.77 10.00
CA LYS A 238 9.20 0.51 10.88
C LYS A 238 8.82 0.41 12.36
N TYR A 239 7.74 1.06 12.81
CA TYR A 239 7.31 0.98 14.22
C TYR A 239 7.18 -0.47 14.74
N PRO A 240 6.57 -1.43 14.02
CA PRO A 240 6.51 -2.83 14.51
C PRO A 240 7.88 -3.51 14.61
N LEU A 241 8.93 -2.98 13.97
CA LEU A 241 10.30 -3.49 14.07
C LEU A 241 11.03 -2.83 15.25
N LEU A 242 10.89 -1.51 15.41
CA LEU A 242 11.47 -0.74 16.51
C LEU A 242 10.92 -1.21 17.86
N LEU A 243 9.60 -1.34 17.99
CA LEU A 243 8.98 -1.85 19.23
C LEU A 243 9.43 -3.28 19.56
N LYS A 244 9.60 -4.15 18.56
CA LYS A 244 10.11 -5.52 18.76
C LYS A 244 11.57 -5.54 19.20
N GLU A 245 12.40 -4.62 18.72
CA GLU A 245 13.79 -4.52 19.16
C GLU A 245 13.89 -4.00 20.61
N ILE A 246 13.05 -3.03 21.01
CA ILE A 246 12.95 -2.60 22.41
C ILE A 246 12.48 -3.78 23.29
N LEU A 247 11.35 -4.42 22.95
CA LEU A 247 10.78 -5.56 23.67
C LEU A 247 11.78 -6.72 23.83
N ARG A 248 12.62 -6.99 22.81
CA ARG A 248 13.66 -8.01 22.85
C ARG A 248 14.71 -7.78 23.95
N HIS A 249 14.96 -6.52 24.31
CA HIS A 249 15.92 -6.15 25.35
C HIS A 249 15.27 -5.88 26.72
N THR A 250 13.96 -5.59 26.78
CA THR A 250 13.18 -5.44 28.03
C THR A 250 13.29 -6.67 28.96
N PRO A 251 13.60 -6.52 30.27
CA PRO A 251 13.57 -7.61 31.26
C PRO A 251 12.17 -8.24 31.38
N LYS A 252 12.07 -9.55 31.67
CA LYS A 252 10.77 -10.27 31.67
C LYS A 252 9.83 -9.83 32.81
N ASP A 253 10.42 -9.27 33.83
CA ASP A 253 9.90 -8.72 35.08
C ASP A 253 9.56 -7.22 34.98
N HIS A 254 9.90 -6.56 33.87
CA HIS A 254 9.69 -5.13 33.66
C HIS A 254 8.28 -4.85 33.08
N PRO A 255 7.56 -3.81 33.54
CA PRO A 255 6.17 -3.57 33.15
C PRO A 255 5.98 -3.36 31.64
N ASP A 256 6.97 -2.78 30.94
CA ASP A 256 6.91 -2.60 29.48
C ASP A 256 6.69 -3.89 28.67
N ILE A 257 6.89 -5.11 29.21
CA ILE A 257 6.71 -6.36 28.44
C ILE A 257 5.30 -6.43 27.83
N GLN A 258 4.26 -6.40 28.67
CA GLN A 258 2.87 -6.53 28.21
C GLN A 258 2.43 -5.29 27.44
N ILE A 259 2.89 -4.11 27.86
CA ILE A 259 2.50 -2.82 27.28
C ILE A 259 3.13 -2.61 25.89
N LEU A 260 4.33 -3.17 25.63
CA LEU A 260 4.93 -3.20 24.29
C LEU A 260 4.27 -4.24 23.38
N GLU A 261 3.83 -5.38 23.92
CA GLU A 261 3.03 -6.36 23.16
C GLU A 261 1.68 -5.77 22.73
N GLU A 262 0.99 -5.04 23.62
CA GLU A 262 -0.19 -4.23 23.30
C GLU A 262 0.13 -3.17 22.24
N ALA A 263 1.18 -2.37 22.43
CA ALA A 263 1.58 -1.33 21.49
C ALA A 263 1.93 -1.89 20.09
N ILE A 264 2.53 -3.09 20.01
CA ILE A 264 2.76 -3.82 18.75
C ILE A 264 1.43 -4.18 18.07
N SER A 265 0.45 -4.67 18.84
CA SER A 265 -0.89 -4.99 18.33
C SER A 265 -1.60 -3.74 17.79
N ILE A 266 -1.56 -2.63 18.53
CA ILE A 266 -2.13 -1.33 18.14
C ILE A 266 -1.57 -0.87 16.79
N ILE A 267 -0.24 -0.83 16.62
CA ILE A 267 0.35 -0.38 15.35
C ILE A 267 0.11 -1.36 14.20
N GLN A 268 -0.02 -2.66 14.46
CA GLN A 268 -0.44 -3.63 13.45
C GLN A 268 -1.88 -3.39 13.00
N GLY A 269 -2.78 -3.02 13.92
CA GLY A 269 -4.13 -2.54 13.62
C GLY A 269 -4.10 -1.31 12.71
N VAL A 270 -3.46 -0.22 13.15
CA VAL A 270 -3.34 1.05 12.40
C VAL A 270 -2.76 0.81 10.99
N LEU A 271 -1.72 -0.01 10.86
CA LEU A 271 -1.11 -0.33 9.55
C LEU A 271 -2.04 -1.12 8.64
N SER A 272 -2.79 -2.09 9.19
CA SER A 272 -3.78 -2.87 8.43
C SER A 272 -4.90 -1.96 7.90
N ASP A 273 -5.33 -1.03 8.74
CA ASP A 273 -6.40 -0.07 8.47
C ASP A 273 -6.00 0.97 7.40
N ILE A 274 -4.74 1.42 7.42
CA ILE A 274 -4.15 2.28 6.38
C ILE A 274 -3.96 1.50 5.07
N ASN A 275 -3.51 0.24 5.14
CA ASN A 275 -3.34 -0.61 3.96
C ASN A 275 -4.67 -0.93 3.28
N LEU A 276 -5.71 -1.25 4.06
CA LEU A 276 -7.07 -1.45 3.56
C LEU A 276 -7.58 -0.19 2.86
N LYS A 277 -7.47 1.00 3.49
CA LYS A 277 -7.96 2.23 2.86
C LYS A 277 -7.17 2.65 1.62
N LYS A 278 -5.86 2.34 1.57
CA LYS A 278 -5.07 2.45 0.34
C LYS A 278 -5.61 1.53 -0.75
N GLY A 279 -5.90 0.25 -0.43
CA GLY A 279 -6.49 -0.71 -1.37
C GLY A 279 -7.84 -0.24 -1.94
N GLU A 280 -8.74 0.25 -1.08
CA GLU A 280 -10.02 0.83 -1.50
C GLU A 280 -9.83 2.03 -2.46
N SER A 281 -8.87 2.91 -2.16
CA SER A 281 -8.66 4.13 -2.93
C SER A 281 -7.90 3.88 -4.24
N GLU A 282 -7.05 2.86 -4.27
CA GLU A 282 -6.42 2.31 -5.48
C GLU A 282 -7.48 1.63 -6.37
N CYS A 283 -8.43 0.91 -5.77
CA CYS A 283 -9.60 0.35 -6.47
C CYS A 283 -10.45 1.45 -7.12
N GLN A 284 -10.90 2.44 -6.33
CA GLN A 284 -11.72 3.57 -6.81
C GLN A 284 -11.00 4.37 -7.90
N TYR A 285 -9.72 4.70 -7.71
CA TYR A 285 -8.91 5.44 -8.70
C TYR A 285 -8.85 4.76 -10.08
N TYR A 286 -8.95 3.43 -10.14
CA TYR A 286 -9.03 2.69 -11.40
C TYR A 286 -10.46 2.58 -11.95
N ILE A 287 -11.48 2.44 -11.08
CA ILE A 287 -12.90 2.47 -11.46
C ILE A 287 -13.25 3.83 -12.11
N ASP A 288 -12.84 4.95 -11.50
CA ASP A 288 -13.03 6.32 -11.99
C ASP A 288 -12.36 6.60 -13.36
N LYS A 289 -11.57 5.64 -13.86
CA LYS A 289 -10.85 5.70 -15.13
C LYS A 289 -11.35 4.71 -16.18
N LEU A 290 -12.38 3.91 -15.89
CA LEU A 290 -12.98 3.01 -16.87
C LEU A 290 -13.82 3.80 -17.89
N GLU A 291 -13.60 3.54 -19.17
CA GLU A 291 -14.42 4.08 -20.26
C GLU A 291 -15.22 2.96 -20.93
N TYR A 292 -16.54 3.05 -20.89
CA TYR A 292 -17.45 2.10 -21.52
C TYR A 292 -17.82 2.56 -22.95
N LEU A 293 -17.92 1.63 -23.92
CA LEU A 293 -18.36 1.93 -25.30
C LEU A 293 -19.81 1.54 -25.56
N ASP A 294 -20.32 0.55 -24.82
CA ASP A 294 -21.71 0.10 -24.83
C ASP A 294 -22.17 0.04 -23.35
N GLU A 295 -23.39 0.49 -23.06
CA GLU A 295 -23.98 0.41 -21.71
C GLU A 295 -24.00 -1.03 -21.18
N LYS A 296 -24.09 -2.02 -22.08
CA LYS A 296 -23.99 -3.46 -21.75
C LYS A 296 -22.65 -3.87 -21.16
N GLN A 297 -21.61 -3.04 -21.20
CA GLN A 297 -20.30 -3.29 -20.59
C GLN A 297 -20.19 -2.80 -19.13
N LYS A 298 -21.19 -2.08 -18.62
CA LYS A 298 -21.27 -1.71 -17.21
C LYS A 298 -21.82 -2.89 -16.41
N ASP A 299 -21.26 -3.11 -15.23
CA ASP A 299 -21.67 -4.17 -14.33
C ASP A 299 -21.55 -3.65 -12.89
N PRO A 300 -22.64 -3.59 -12.09
CA PRO A 300 -22.60 -3.03 -10.73
C PRO A 300 -21.58 -3.66 -9.78
N ARG A 301 -21.04 -4.85 -10.09
CA ARG A 301 -19.93 -5.47 -9.38
C ARG A 301 -18.63 -4.65 -9.51
N ILE A 302 -18.48 -3.84 -10.56
CA ILE A 302 -17.35 -2.92 -10.75
C ILE A 302 -17.48 -1.75 -9.78
N GLU A 303 -18.59 -0.99 -9.83
CA GLU A 303 -18.78 0.17 -8.94
C GLU A 303 -18.92 -0.22 -7.45
N GLY A 304 -19.36 -1.45 -7.16
CA GLY A 304 -19.37 -2.02 -5.81
C GLY A 304 -18.01 -2.53 -5.31
N SER A 305 -16.99 -2.65 -6.17
CA SER A 305 -15.70 -3.26 -5.80
C SER A 305 -14.86 -2.39 -4.88
N LYS A 306 -14.54 -2.93 -3.69
CA LYS A 306 -13.66 -2.29 -2.69
C LYS A 306 -12.21 -2.80 -2.70
N ALA A 307 -11.92 -3.88 -3.44
CA ALA A 307 -10.61 -4.49 -3.50
C ALA A 307 -10.22 -4.85 -4.94
N LEU A 308 -9.03 -4.39 -5.34
CA LEU A 308 -8.37 -4.73 -6.59
C LEU A 308 -7.25 -5.74 -6.28
N LEU A 309 -7.49 -7.01 -6.60
CA LEU A 309 -6.61 -8.13 -6.25
C LEU A 309 -5.36 -8.22 -7.16
N CYS A 310 -5.51 -7.85 -8.43
CA CYS A 310 -4.40 -7.79 -9.38
C CYS A 310 -4.71 -6.82 -10.53
N HIS A 311 -3.69 -6.15 -11.07
CA HIS A 311 -3.84 -5.33 -12.28
C HIS A 311 -2.52 -5.18 -13.03
N GLY A 312 -2.58 -4.93 -14.34
CA GLY A 312 -1.38 -4.72 -15.17
C GLY A 312 -1.54 -4.99 -16.66
N GLU A 313 -0.45 -4.79 -17.41
CA GLU A 313 -0.41 -5.05 -18.85
C GLU A 313 -0.21 -6.54 -19.18
N LEU A 314 -1.07 -7.06 -20.07
CA LEU A 314 -0.98 -8.38 -20.68
C LEU A 314 -1.18 -8.28 -22.20
N LYS A 315 -0.60 -9.20 -22.98
CA LYS A 315 -0.83 -9.24 -24.44
C LYS A 315 -1.90 -10.26 -24.78
N ASN A 316 -2.87 -9.91 -25.61
CA ASN A 316 -3.85 -10.89 -26.12
C ASN A 316 -3.29 -11.68 -27.32
N LYS A 317 -4.00 -12.72 -27.77
CA LYS A 317 -3.62 -13.55 -28.93
C LYS A 317 -3.41 -12.80 -30.26
N ASN A 318 -3.85 -11.55 -30.38
CA ASN A 318 -3.64 -10.67 -31.55
C ASN A 318 -2.44 -9.70 -31.33
N GLY A 319 -1.61 -9.93 -30.31
CA GLY A 319 -0.47 -9.07 -29.97
C GLY A 319 -0.83 -7.72 -29.36
N HIS A 320 -2.12 -7.39 -29.24
CA HIS A 320 -2.56 -6.12 -28.64
C HIS A 320 -2.26 -6.14 -27.14
N LYS A 321 -1.66 -5.05 -26.64
CA LYS A 321 -1.61 -4.76 -25.20
C LYS A 321 -3.02 -4.50 -24.68
N LEU A 322 -3.42 -5.25 -23.67
CA LEU A 322 -4.57 -4.96 -22.82
C LEU A 322 -4.06 -4.59 -21.43
N TYR A 323 -4.80 -3.76 -20.72
CA TYR A 323 -4.61 -3.56 -19.28
C TYR A 323 -5.76 -4.28 -18.58
N VAL A 324 -5.44 -5.24 -17.72
CA VAL A 324 -6.44 -6.09 -17.05
C VAL A 324 -6.54 -5.67 -15.58
N PHE A 325 -7.75 -5.73 -15.04
CA PHE A 325 -8.08 -5.55 -13.64
C PHE A 325 -8.80 -6.81 -13.14
N LEU A 326 -8.34 -7.38 -12.03
CA LEU A 326 -9.05 -8.40 -11.28
C LEU A 326 -9.49 -7.75 -9.96
N PHE A 327 -10.75 -7.35 -9.90
CA PHE A 327 -11.40 -6.96 -8.66
C PHE A 327 -11.80 -8.22 -7.87
N GLN A 328 -12.35 -8.03 -6.67
CA GLN A 328 -12.78 -9.13 -5.81
C GLN A 328 -13.80 -10.06 -6.49
N ASP A 329 -14.78 -9.47 -7.20
CA ASP A 329 -15.94 -10.19 -7.73
C ASP A 329 -16.04 -10.16 -9.27
N ILE A 330 -15.15 -9.42 -9.95
CA ILE A 330 -15.19 -9.26 -11.42
C ILE A 330 -13.81 -8.99 -12.05
N LEU A 331 -13.56 -9.61 -13.21
CA LEU A 331 -12.36 -9.40 -14.04
C LEU A 331 -12.71 -8.52 -15.25
N VAL A 332 -12.04 -7.38 -15.38
CA VAL A 332 -12.26 -6.39 -16.45
C VAL A 332 -11.02 -6.33 -17.35
N LEU A 333 -11.19 -6.60 -18.64
CA LEU A 333 -10.15 -6.37 -19.64
C LEU A 333 -10.36 -4.98 -20.26
N THR A 334 -9.28 -4.22 -20.46
CA THR A 334 -9.35 -2.87 -21.04
C THR A 334 -8.24 -2.63 -22.06
N ARG A 335 -8.37 -1.56 -22.84
CA ARG A 335 -7.30 -0.95 -23.64
C ARG A 335 -6.91 0.37 -22.96
N PRO A 336 -5.62 0.59 -22.64
CA PRO A 336 -5.18 1.89 -22.17
C PRO A 336 -5.35 2.92 -23.28
N VAL A 337 -5.99 4.04 -22.97
CA VAL A 337 -6.23 5.17 -23.87
C VAL A 337 -5.82 6.48 -23.19
N THR A 338 -5.44 7.47 -23.99
CA THR A 338 -5.13 8.82 -23.49
C THR A 338 -6.14 9.81 -24.09
N ARG A 339 -6.90 10.50 -23.24
CA ARG A 339 -7.78 11.61 -23.64
C ARG A 339 -7.41 12.85 -22.84
N ASN A 340 -7.22 13.99 -23.51
CA ASN A 340 -6.93 15.28 -22.88
C ASN A 340 -5.80 15.17 -21.82
N GLU A 341 -4.68 14.54 -22.22
CA GLU A 341 -3.51 14.20 -21.39
C GLU A 341 -3.73 13.23 -20.22
N ARG A 342 -4.99 12.86 -19.92
CA ARG A 342 -5.35 11.90 -18.87
C ARG A 342 -5.34 10.48 -19.40
N GLN A 343 -4.71 9.56 -18.65
CA GLN A 343 -4.83 8.12 -18.90
C GLN A 343 -6.17 7.60 -18.39
N ALA A 344 -6.84 6.82 -19.24
CA ALA A 344 -8.09 6.11 -18.99
C ALA A 344 -8.04 4.70 -19.61
N TYR A 345 -9.04 3.87 -19.32
CA TYR A 345 -9.04 2.44 -19.58
C TYR A 345 -10.34 2.02 -20.27
N GLN A 346 -10.31 1.95 -21.60
CA GLN A 346 -11.48 1.59 -22.42
C GLN A 346 -11.80 0.10 -22.26
N VAL A 347 -12.98 -0.22 -21.72
CA VAL A 347 -13.41 -1.60 -21.47
C VAL A 347 -13.46 -2.37 -22.79
N TYR A 348 -12.73 -3.49 -22.83
CA TYR A 348 -12.60 -4.34 -24.01
C TYR A 348 -13.38 -5.62 -23.79
N ARG A 349 -14.44 -5.81 -24.59
CA ARG A 349 -15.38 -6.94 -24.47
C ARG A 349 -16.14 -6.88 -23.13
N GLN A 350 -16.80 -7.96 -22.74
CA GLN A 350 -17.56 -7.99 -21.49
C GLN A 350 -16.64 -8.22 -20.28
N PRO A 351 -16.86 -7.51 -19.16
CA PRO A 351 -16.39 -7.93 -17.84
C PRO A 351 -16.80 -9.38 -17.55
N ILE A 352 -15.92 -10.16 -16.93
CA ILE A 352 -16.16 -11.57 -16.58
C ILE A 352 -16.30 -11.69 -15.06
N PRO A 353 -17.49 -11.97 -14.53
CA PRO A 353 -17.70 -12.14 -13.09
C PRO A 353 -16.87 -13.32 -12.54
N VAL A 354 -16.30 -13.18 -11.35
CA VAL A 354 -15.38 -14.20 -10.78
C VAL A 354 -16.11 -15.52 -10.49
N GLN A 355 -17.41 -15.49 -10.22
CA GLN A 355 -18.27 -16.67 -10.14
C GLN A 355 -18.38 -17.43 -11.48
N GLU A 356 -18.33 -16.72 -12.60
CA GLU A 356 -18.47 -17.26 -13.97
C GLU A 356 -17.09 -17.45 -14.65
N LEU A 357 -16.00 -17.12 -13.97
CA LEU A 357 -14.65 -17.03 -14.53
C LEU A 357 -13.94 -18.38 -14.48
N LEU A 358 -13.67 -18.96 -15.66
CA LEU A 358 -12.83 -20.14 -15.79
C LEU A 358 -11.42 -19.75 -16.28
N LEU A 359 -10.42 -20.34 -15.62
CA LEU A 359 -8.99 -20.17 -15.90
C LEU A 359 -8.40 -21.49 -16.43
N GLU A 360 -7.86 -21.44 -17.64
CA GLU A 360 -7.07 -22.52 -18.24
C GLU A 360 -5.60 -22.15 -18.27
N ASP A 361 -4.75 -23.02 -17.71
CA ASP A 361 -3.30 -22.87 -17.72
C ASP A 361 -2.74 -23.51 -18.99
N LEU A 362 -2.05 -22.73 -19.84
CA LEU A 362 -1.60 -23.18 -21.16
C LEU A 362 -0.08 -23.35 -21.21
N GLN A 363 0.39 -24.35 -21.95
CA GLN A 363 1.81 -24.65 -22.13
C GLN A 363 2.47 -23.74 -23.18
N ASP A 364 3.79 -23.62 -23.11
CA ASP A 364 4.60 -22.80 -24.01
C ASP A 364 4.52 -23.33 -25.46
N GLY A 365 3.68 -22.69 -26.28
CA GLY A 365 3.49 -23.02 -27.69
C GLY A 365 2.13 -23.62 -28.07
N ASP A 366 1.20 -23.78 -27.13
CA ASP A 366 -0.18 -24.22 -27.41
C ASP A 366 -0.94 -23.25 -28.32
N VAL A 367 -0.50 -21.99 -28.35
CA VAL A 367 -1.09 -20.91 -29.16
C VAL A 367 0.01 -20.22 -29.98
N LYS A 368 -0.32 -19.87 -31.22
CA LYS A 368 0.45 -18.92 -32.04
C LYS A 368 -0.09 -17.52 -31.79
N MET A 369 0.77 -16.56 -31.41
CA MET A 369 0.34 -15.16 -31.31
C MET A 369 0.29 -14.56 -32.71
N GLY A 370 -0.86 -14.03 -33.12
CA GLY A 370 -0.95 -13.26 -34.37
C GLY A 370 -0.36 -11.86 -34.15
N GLY A 371 0.65 -11.48 -34.92
CA GLY A 371 1.28 -10.16 -34.79
C GLY A 371 2.26 -9.83 -35.92
N SER A 372 1.78 -9.16 -36.97
CA SER A 372 2.50 -8.82 -38.21
C SER A 372 2.83 -10.00 -39.14
N PHE A 373 2.69 -9.77 -40.45
CA PHE A 373 2.91 -10.77 -41.50
C PHE A 373 4.34 -11.33 -41.57
N ARG A 374 5.33 -10.68 -40.92
CA ARG A 374 6.72 -11.17 -40.89
C ARG A 374 6.94 -12.44 -40.07
N GLY A 375 6.01 -12.82 -39.18
CA GLY A 375 6.13 -14.04 -38.36
C GLY A 375 5.82 -15.36 -39.10
N ALA A 376 5.14 -15.29 -40.26
CA ALA A 376 4.50 -16.44 -40.90
C ALA A 376 5.42 -17.61 -41.32
N PHE A 377 6.75 -17.40 -41.30
CA PHE A 377 7.76 -18.38 -41.72
C PHE A 377 8.80 -18.72 -40.62
N GLY A 378 8.61 -18.20 -39.39
CA GLY A 378 9.51 -18.41 -38.27
C GLY A 378 9.04 -19.52 -37.32
N ASN A 379 9.88 -20.53 -37.07
CA ASN A 379 9.58 -21.58 -36.08
C ASN A 379 9.70 -21.09 -34.61
N SER A 380 9.92 -19.79 -34.42
CA SER A 380 10.09 -19.06 -33.16
C SER A 380 8.79 -18.62 -32.49
N ASP A 381 7.68 -18.52 -33.24
CA ASP A 381 6.50 -17.74 -32.86
C ASP A 381 5.52 -18.51 -31.93
N LYS A 382 6.04 -19.46 -31.16
CA LYS A 382 5.31 -20.18 -30.11
C LYS A 382 5.10 -19.28 -28.90
N ALA A 383 3.84 -19.07 -28.52
CA ALA A 383 3.50 -18.20 -27.40
C ALA A 383 4.00 -18.78 -26.07
N LYS A 384 4.86 -18.05 -25.38
CA LYS A 384 5.33 -18.39 -24.03
C LYS A 384 4.57 -17.64 -22.96
N ASN A 385 4.57 -18.16 -21.72
CA ASN A 385 3.94 -17.53 -20.55
C ASN A 385 2.44 -17.21 -20.74
N ILE A 386 1.71 -18.11 -21.41
CA ILE A 386 0.28 -17.95 -21.71
C ILE A 386 -0.65 -18.62 -20.70
N PHE A 387 -1.84 -18.07 -20.57
CA PHE A 387 -3.02 -18.67 -19.95
C PHE A 387 -4.28 -18.20 -20.70
N ARG A 388 -5.45 -18.77 -20.42
CA ARG A 388 -6.74 -18.32 -20.98
C ARG A 388 -7.75 -18.08 -19.87
N VAL A 389 -8.48 -16.98 -19.97
CA VAL A 389 -9.70 -16.73 -19.20
C VAL A 389 -10.93 -16.80 -20.10
N ARG A 390 -12.06 -17.29 -19.59
CA ARG A 390 -13.35 -17.31 -20.29
C ARG A 390 -14.52 -17.36 -19.31
N PHE A 391 -15.72 -17.11 -19.83
CA PHE A 391 -16.97 -17.47 -19.14
C PHE A 391 -17.14 -19.00 -19.02
N GLN A 392 -17.85 -19.42 -17.98
CA GLN A 392 -18.33 -20.79 -17.79
C GLN A 392 -19.32 -21.17 -18.90
N ASP A 393 -20.36 -20.36 -19.08
CA ASP A 393 -21.31 -20.54 -20.18
C ASP A 393 -20.67 -20.26 -21.55
N PRO A 394 -20.92 -21.10 -22.57
CA PRO A 394 -20.49 -20.81 -23.94
C PRO A 394 -21.20 -19.60 -24.58
N CYS A 395 -22.34 -19.15 -24.05
CA CYS A 395 -23.24 -18.23 -24.76
C CYS A 395 -22.74 -16.78 -24.94
N PRO A 396 -21.84 -16.22 -24.09
CA PRO A 396 -21.09 -15.01 -24.43
C PRO A 396 -19.96 -15.25 -25.44
N GLY A 397 -19.52 -16.50 -25.64
CA GLY A 397 -18.45 -16.92 -26.59
C GLY A 397 -17.05 -16.36 -26.31
N GLN A 398 -16.88 -15.58 -25.24
CA GLN A 398 -15.72 -14.74 -25.02
C GLN A 398 -14.64 -15.49 -24.22
N SER A 399 -13.63 -15.98 -24.95
CA SER A 399 -12.38 -16.45 -24.36
C SER A 399 -11.19 -15.57 -24.76
N HIS A 400 -10.28 -15.36 -23.82
CA HIS A 400 -9.14 -14.48 -23.96
C HIS A 400 -7.87 -15.22 -23.52
N THR A 401 -7.09 -15.68 -24.51
CA THR A 401 -5.70 -16.07 -24.28
C THR A 401 -4.88 -14.81 -24.02
N LEU A 402 -4.20 -14.79 -22.88
CA LEU A 402 -3.38 -13.70 -22.38
C LEU A 402 -1.94 -14.21 -22.17
N GLN A 403 -0.97 -13.38 -22.54
CA GLN A 403 0.47 -13.62 -22.36
C GLN A 403 1.03 -12.63 -21.34
N ALA A 404 1.73 -13.17 -20.35
CA ALA A 404 2.53 -12.42 -19.40
C ALA A 404 3.98 -12.19 -19.92
N ASN A 405 4.69 -11.26 -19.28
CA ASN A 405 6.06 -10.89 -19.68
C ASN A 405 7.09 -11.99 -19.38
N ASP A 406 6.95 -12.69 -18.26
CA ASP A 406 7.82 -13.79 -17.82
C ASP A 406 7.03 -14.82 -16.98
N VAL A 407 7.67 -15.92 -16.60
CA VAL A 407 7.05 -17.04 -15.86
C VAL A 407 6.52 -16.58 -14.50
N PHE A 408 7.22 -15.69 -13.80
CA PHE A 408 6.79 -15.19 -12.49
C PHE A 408 5.58 -14.26 -12.63
N HIS A 409 5.55 -13.42 -13.66
CA HIS A 409 4.39 -12.60 -13.98
C HIS A 409 3.17 -13.45 -14.39
N LYS A 410 3.36 -14.56 -15.14
CA LYS A 410 2.29 -15.56 -15.36
C LYS A 410 1.81 -16.14 -14.03
N GLN A 411 2.72 -16.61 -13.18
CA GLN A 411 2.39 -17.25 -11.91
C GLN A 411 1.63 -16.30 -10.97
N GLN A 412 1.99 -15.01 -10.94
CA GLN A 412 1.28 -13.98 -10.18
C GLN A 412 -0.19 -13.89 -10.62
N TRP A 413 -0.46 -13.69 -11.91
CA TRP A 413 -1.83 -13.63 -12.44
C TRP A 413 -2.61 -14.90 -12.19
N VAL A 414 -2.00 -16.06 -12.51
CA VAL A 414 -2.62 -17.38 -12.33
C VAL A 414 -2.95 -17.65 -10.87
N ASN A 415 -2.08 -17.28 -9.93
CA ASN A 415 -2.35 -17.40 -8.49
C ASN A 415 -3.46 -16.45 -8.04
N CYS A 416 -3.40 -15.16 -8.39
CA CYS A 416 -4.44 -14.19 -8.02
C CYS A 416 -5.83 -14.61 -8.53
N ILE A 417 -5.93 -15.07 -9.78
CA ILE A 417 -7.17 -15.56 -10.38
C ILE A 417 -7.65 -16.84 -9.68
N ARG A 418 -6.76 -17.82 -9.41
CA ARG A 418 -7.12 -19.04 -8.65
C ARG A 418 -7.63 -18.71 -7.24
N THR A 419 -6.99 -17.78 -6.53
CA THR A 419 -7.43 -17.34 -5.20
C THR A 419 -8.78 -16.63 -5.22
N ALA A 420 -9.07 -15.85 -6.27
CA ALA A 420 -10.37 -15.19 -6.43
C ALA A 420 -11.52 -16.18 -6.72
N ILE A 421 -11.29 -17.19 -7.56
CA ILE A 421 -12.31 -18.18 -7.96
C ILE A 421 -12.55 -19.24 -6.86
N ALA A 422 -11.54 -19.56 -6.04
CA ALA A 422 -11.58 -20.66 -5.08
C ALA A 422 -12.78 -20.68 -4.08
N PRO A 423 -13.35 -19.54 -3.62
CA PRO A 423 -14.57 -19.55 -2.81
C PRO A 423 -15.77 -20.12 -3.58
N PHE A 424 -15.96 -19.73 -4.83
CA PHE A 424 -17.11 -20.09 -5.66
C PHE A 424 -17.08 -21.57 -6.10
N GLN A 425 -15.89 -22.10 -6.41
CA GLN A 425 -15.72 -23.52 -6.77
C GLN A 425 -16.09 -24.49 -5.64
N ARG A 426 -15.87 -24.10 -4.36
CA ARG A 426 -16.31 -24.92 -3.22
C ARG A 426 -17.83 -25.00 -3.13
N THR A 427 -18.51 -23.88 -3.38
CA THR A 427 -19.97 -23.78 -3.35
C THR A 427 -20.61 -24.65 -4.44
N ALA A 428 -20.04 -24.66 -5.65
CA ALA A 428 -20.48 -25.55 -6.72
C ALA A 428 -20.35 -27.04 -6.33
N ALA A 429 -19.19 -27.48 -5.83
CA ALA A 429 -18.96 -28.86 -5.42
C ALA A 429 -19.88 -29.33 -4.28
N THR A 430 -20.32 -28.43 -3.40
CA THR A 430 -21.31 -28.74 -2.34
C THR A 430 -22.77 -28.65 -2.80
N ALA A 431 -23.04 -28.04 -3.96
CA ALA A 431 -24.35 -28.04 -4.60
C ALA A 431 -24.55 -29.33 -5.43
N GLU A 432 -23.56 -29.71 -6.24
CA GLU A 432 -23.59 -30.96 -7.03
C GLU A 432 -23.77 -32.21 -6.15
N LEU A 433 -23.20 -32.22 -4.94
CA LEU A 433 -23.42 -33.29 -3.93
C LEU A 433 -24.84 -33.36 -3.33
N LYS A 434 -25.75 -32.46 -3.72
CA LYS A 434 -27.18 -32.50 -3.37
C LYS A 434 -28.11 -32.82 -4.55
N GLU A 435 -27.61 -32.85 -5.79
CA GLU A 435 -28.41 -33.06 -7.00
C GLU A 435 -28.20 -34.45 -7.62
N LEU A 436 -28.18 -35.49 -6.76
CA LEU A 436 -28.37 -36.88 -7.19
C LEU A 436 -29.87 -37.23 -7.11
N PRO A 437 -30.53 -37.58 -8.24
CA PRO A 437 -31.92 -38.02 -8.20
C PRO A 437 -32.07 -39.37 -7.47
N GLU A 438 -33.02 -39.46 -6.56
CA GLU A 438 -33.49 -40.75 -6.04
C GLU A 438 -34.23 -41.48 -7.18
N LEU A 439 -33.73 -42.66 -7.58
CA LEU A 439 -34.42 -43.53 -8.52
C LEU A 439 -35.53 -44.27 -7.78
N SER A 440 -36.77 -43.84 -8.01
CA SER A 440 -37.97 -44.56 -7.55
C SER A 440 -38.18 -45.82 -8.39
N GLU A 441 -37.89 -46.99 -7.83
CA GLU A 441 -38.35 -48.27 -8.40
C GLU A 441 -39.87 -48.39 -8.18
N GLU A 442 -40.61 -48.68 -9.24
CA GLU A 442 -42.07 -48.82 -9.18
C GLU A 442 -42.49 -50.18 -8.60
N LEU A 443 -43.67 -50.22 -7.97
CA LEU A 443 -44.23 -51.40 -7.30
C LEU A 443 -44.94 -52.31 -8.30
N GLU A 444 -44.58 -53.60 -8.33
CA GLU A 444 -45.51 -54.67 -8.70
C GLU A 444 -45.73 -55.63 -7.53
N GLU A 445 -46.99 -55.99 -7.29
CA GLU A 445 -47.40 -56.88 -6.20
C GLU A 445 -47.16 -58.35 -6.58
N ASN A 446 -46.68 -59.17 -5.63
CA ASN A 446 -47.15 -60.55 -5.49
C ASN A 446 -46.88 -61.12 -4.09
N ASN A 447 -47.96 -61.63 -3.47
CA ASN A 447 -47.93 -62.49 -2.27
C ASN A 447 -47.83 -63.98 -2.72
N PRO A 448 -47.67 -64.99 -1.82
CA PRO A 448 -47.58 -64.94 -0.36
C PRO A 448 -46.40 -65.73 0.26
N SER A 449 -46.14 -65.55 1.56
CA SER A 449 -46.13 -66.64 2.58
C SER A 449 -45.46 -66.26 3.91
N VAL A 450 -46.08 -66.68 5.01
CA VAL A 450 -45.66 -66.54 6.43
C VAL A 450 -45.06 -67.89 6.85
N PRO A 451 -43.91 -68.00 7.57
CA PRO A 451 -43.91 -67.66 9.00
C PRO A 451 -42.58 -67.22 9.69
N ASN A 452 -42.71 -66.30 10.66
CA ASN A 452 -42.65 -66.79 12.04
C ASN A 452 -41.28 -66.96 12.75
N ILE A 453 -40.64 -65.93 13.33
CA ILE A 453 -39.83 -66.13 14.56
C ILE A 453 -39.75 -64.87 15.45
N ARG A 454 -39.68 -65.08 16.77
CA ARG A 454 -39.69 -64.04 17.82
C ARG A 454 -38.33 -63.37 18.02
N ALA A 455 -38.36 -62.09 18.39
CA ALA A 455 -37.45 -61.51 19.39
C ALA A 455 -38.23 -60.55 20.30
N GLN A 456 -37.95 -60.56 21.61
CA GLN A 456 -38.71 -59.79 22.60
C GLN A 456 -38.00 -58.48 23.00
N LYS A 457 -38.71 -57.37 22.82
CA LYS A 457 -39.19 -56.47 23.90
C LYS A 457 -38.27 -56.26 25.11
N ARG A 458 -37.81 -55.02 25.31
CA ARG A 458 -37.78 -54.36 26.63
C ARG A 458 -37.83 -52.83 26.53
N GLN A 459 -38.90 -52.25 27.05
CA GLN A 459 -39.02 -50.84 27.43
C GLN A 459 -39.16 -50.76 28.95
N SER A 460 -38.69 -49.65 29.53
CA SER A 460 -39.02 -49.12 30.85
C SER A 460 -38.56 -47.65 30.83
N GLY A 461 -39.31 -46.64 31.30
CA GLY A 461 -40.47 -46.66 32.19
C GLY A 461 -40.16 -45.73 33.38
N ILE A 462 -40.26 -44.41 33.19
CA ILE A 462 -41.41 -43.54 33.56
C ILE A 462 -41.48 -43.23 35.06
N SER A 463 -41.39 -41.94 35.41
CA SER A 463 -42.34 -41.26 36.32
C SER A 463 -42.17 -39.74 36.24
N GLU A 464 -43.28 -39.01 36.22
CA GLU A 464 -43.40 -37.55 36.33
C GLU A 464 -43.81 -37.17 37.77
N MET A 465 -43.74 -35.87 38.12
CA MET A 465 -44.68 -35.27 39.08
C MET A 465 -44.75 -33.74 38.98
N GLU A 466 -45.91 -33.19 39.32
CA GLU A 466 -46.33 -31.77 39.25
C GLU A 466 -46.15 -31.06 40.62
N LEU A 467 -46.39 -29.75 40.84
CA LEU A 467 -46.87 -28.63 40.00
C LEU A 467 -45.73 -27.55 39.88
N ASP A 468 -45.84 -26.21 39.79
CA ASP A 468 -46.95 -25.23 39.88
C ASP A 468 -46.59 -23.88 39.20
N GLU A 469 -47.55 -22.97 39.02
CA GLU A 469 -47.40 -21.71 38.25
C GLU A 469 -47.83 -20.45 39.05
N SER A 470 -47.19 -19.29 38.77
CA SER A 470 -47.75 -17.98 39.17
C SER A 470 -47.35 -16.79 38.29
N THR A 471 -48.30 -16.38 37.42
CA THR A 471 -48.69 -14.98 37.10
C THR A 471 -47.63 -13.91 36.80
N SER A 472 -47.69 -13.32 35.59
CA SER A 472 -47.87 -11.87 35.42
C SER A 472 -48.23 -11.47 33.97
N GLU A 473 -49.47 -11.02 33.76
CA GLU A 473 -49.86 -10.18 32.62
C GLU A 473 -50.49 -8.87 33.16
N CYS A 474 -50.39 -7.78 32.39
CA CYS A 474 -51.19 -6.57 32.58
C CYS A 474 -51.28 -5.81 31.24
N GLY A 475 -52.39 -5.13 30.95
CA GLY A 475 -52.61 -4.55 29.64
C GLY A 475 -53.57 -3.35 29.55
N SER A 476 -53.62 -2.82 28.33
CA SER A 476 -54.71 -2.06 27.68
C SER A 476 -55.26 -0.74 28.27
N ILE A 477 -54.88 0.37 27.59
CA ILE A 477 -55.76 1.35 26.87
C ILE A 477 -56.66 2.32 27.69
N LEU A 478 -56.97 3.45 27.03
CA LEU A 478 -57.78 4.64 27.42
C LEU A 478 -56.99 5.75 28.16
N ASP A 479 -57.21 7.06 27.91
CA ASP A 479 -58.29 7.70 27.13
C ASP A 479 -57.84 8.99 26.37
N SER A 480 -58.84 9.56 25.66
CA SER A 480 -59.00 10.79 24.85
C SER A 480 -58.56 12.13 25.53
N GLU A 481 -58.63 13.34 24.95
CA GLU A 481 -59.26 13.89 23.71
C GLU A 481 -58.62 15.26 23.29
N GLU A 482 -59.05 15.83 22.14
CA GLU A 482 -58.95 17.24 21.63
C GLU A 482 -57.66 18.10 21.80
N GLY A 483 -57.28 18.99 20.86
CA GLY A 483 -57.86 19.29 19.54
C GLY A 483 -57.40 20.66 18.97
N LYS A 484 -57.57 20.83 17.64
CA LYS A 484 -57.40 22.09 16.85
C LYS A 484 -55.97 22.68 16.78
N GLY A 485 -55.50 23.30 15.70
CA GLY A 485 -56.08 23.49 14.36
C GLY A 485 -55.79 24.89 13.80
N GLY A 486 -54.94 25.02 12.77
CA GLY A 486 -54.61 26.31 12.14
C GLY A 486 -53.89 26.17 10.80
N LYS A 487 -54.08 27.14 9.88
CA LYS A 487 -53.57 27.09 8.49
C LYS A 487 -52.86 28.38 8.05
N ALA A 488 -52.00 28.20 7.05
CA ALA A 488 -51.76 29.07 5.89
C ALA A 488 -50.82 30.29 5.97
N GLN A 489 -50.05 30.38 4.87
CA GLN A 489 -49.44 31.57 4.23
C GLN A 489 -48.31 32.32 4.96
N ARG A 490 -47.45 33.13 4.32
CA ARG A 490 -46.87 33.34 2.95
C ARG A 490 -46.43 34.81 2.90
N SER A 491 -45.48 35.16 2.03
CA SER A 491 -44.77 36.46 1.93
C SER A 491 -43.73 36.68 3.05
N SER A 492 -42.52 37.23 2.87
CA SER A 492 -41.79 37.93 1.78
C SER A 492 -41.66 39.45 1.89
N THR A 493 -40.61 39.89 2.58
CA THR A 493 -39.89 41.17 2.40
C THR A 493 -38.41 40.93 2.75
N GLY A 494 -37.42 41.66 2.20
CA GLY A 494 -37.51 42.68 1.15
C GLY A 494 -36.73 43.94 1.50
N HIS A 495 -35.40 43.93 1.34
CA HIS A 495 -34.55 45.12 1.46
C HIS A 495 -33.62 45.25 0.25
N ARG A 496 -33.40 46.49 -0.21
CA ARG A 496 -32.74 46.80 -1.48
C ARG A 496 -31.99 48.14 -1.38
N THR A 497 -30.81 48.21 -2.01
CA THR A 497 -30.12 49.42 -2.50
C THR A 497 -29.85 50.60 -1.57
N THR A 498 -28.58 50.96 -1.48
CA THR A 498 -28.08 52.24 -2.07
C THR A 498 -26.74 51.98 -2.79
N ARG A 499 -26.35 52.89 -3.71
CA ARG A 499 -25.19 52.70 -4.61
C ARG A 499 -24.67 54.04 -5.13
N GLU A 500 -23.50 54.45 -4.68
CA GLU A 500 -22.73 55.56 -5.23
C GLU A 500 -21.23 55.23 -5.17
N LYS A 501 -20.34 55.92 -5.86
CA LYS A 501 -20.18 56.33 -7.27
C LYS A 501 -18.74 56.87 -7.33
N GLN A 502 -18.05 56.72 -8.45
CA GLN A 502 -16.61 57.02 -8.54
C GLN A 502 -16.28 58.49 -8.30
N LEU A 503 -15.09 58.75 -7.75
CA LEU A 503 -14.26 59.91 -8.11
C LEU A 503 -12.83 59.44 -8.42
N SER A 504 -12.09 60.23 -9.19
CA SER A 504 -10.84 59.83 -9.86
C SER A 504 -9.59 60.48 -9.24
N GLY A 505 -8.47 59.76 -9.27
CA GLY A 505 -7.15 60.28 -8.89
C GLY A 505 -6.07 59.82 -9.86
N LYS A 506 -5.31 60.76 -10.44
CA LYS A 506 -4.13 60.49 -11.30
C LYS A 506 -2.86 61.04 -10.65
N ARG A 507 -1.84 60.19 -10.48
CA ARG A 507 -0.39 60.50 -10.44
C ARG A 507 0.31 59.20 -10.89
N LYS A 508 1.14 59.11 -11.96
CA LYS A 508 2.32 59.86 -12.42
C LYS A 508 3.54 59.77 -11.50
N GLU A 509 4.51 58.95 -11.96
CA GLU A 509 5.99 59.05 -11.78
C GLU A 509 6.54 59.03 -10.33
N THR A 510 7.81 58.67 -10.07
CA THR A 510 9.01 58.57 -10.93
C THR A 510 9.90 57.38 -10.50
N LEU A 511 10.87 56.98 -11.35
CA LEU A 511 12.02 56.17 -10.92
C LEU A 511 12.99 56.99 -10.06
N VAL A 512 13.64 56.33 -9.09
CA VAL A 512 15.11 56.30 -8.94
C VAL A 512 15.50 54.86 -8.64
#